data_AF-A0A4S2MB14-F1
#
_entry.id   AF-A0A4S2MB14-F1
#
_cell.length_a   1.000
_cell.length_b   1.000
_cell.length_c   1.000
_cell.angle_alpha   90.00
_cell.angle_beta   90.00
_cell.angle_gamma   90.00
#
_symmetry.space_group_name_H-M   'P 1'
#
loop_
_entity.id
_entity.type
_entity.pdbx_description
1 polymer ?
#
loop_
_entity_poly.entity_id
_entity_poly.type
_entity_poly.pdbx_seq_one_letter_code
_entity_poly.pdbx_strand_id
1 'polypeptide(L)'
;MFSFRTMLLPKPILTSVCDPLCDFVESAIHLYLYQRGVYPRCSFSDFSIFGIQIQFCNNPDVKKYIFDCVESLRPRLPLIREIRILLKAPDPCATGASEYLESLALRFERIDEALARKDMLLLQLQEHFATALIRLNLLECTYPPIDVEERWVDEHAFR
;
A
#
# COMPACT_ATOMS: atom_id res chain seq x y z
N MET A 1 -26.62 -30.57 15.70
CA MET A 1 -26.56 -29.78 14.46
C MET A 1 -25.46 -28.74 14.63
N PHE A 2 -24.61 -28.57 13.63
CA PHE A 2 -23.20 -28.18 13.73
C PHE A 2 -22.91 -26.87 14.47
N SER A 3 -22.09 -26.99 15.53
CA SER A 3 -21.44 -25.86 16.21
C SER A 3 -20.22 -25.46 15.40
N PHE A 4 -20.27 -24.28 14.78
CA PHE A 4 -19.10 -23.61 14.21
C PHE A 4 -18.14 -23.23 15.35
N ARG A 5 -17.25 -24.16 15.71
CA ARG A 5 -15.97 -23.82 16.34
C ARG A 5 -15.16 -23.07 15.30
N THR A 6 -15.33 -21.75 15.25
CA THR A 6 -14.27 -20.85 14.81
C THR A 6 -13.04 -21.18 15.65
N MET A 7 -12.08 -21.86 15.04
CA MET A 7 -10.73 -22.00 15.58
C MET A 7 -10.16 -20.59 15.63
N LEU A 8 -10.38 -19.94 16.77
CA LEU A 8 -9.72 -18.70 17.13
C LEU A 8 -8.24 -19.04 17.23
N LEU A 9 -7.50 -18.58 16.21
CA LEU A 9 -6.06 -18.48 16.22
C LEU A 9 -5.59 -18.00 17.61
N PRO A 10 -4.46 -18.53 18.14
CA PRO A 10 -3.86 -17.97 19.33
C PRO A 10 -3.61 -16.48 19.10
N LYS A 11 -4.31 -15.63 19.87
CA LYS A 11 -4.18 -14.17 19.85
C LYS A 11 -2.73 -13.64 19.71
N PRO A 12 -1.67 -14.23 20.32
CA PRO A 12 -0.31 -13.70 20.17
C PRO A 12 0.29 -13.79 18.76
N ILE A 13 -0.12 -14.76 17.94
CA ILE A 13 0.47 -15.00 16.60
C ILE A 13 -0.12 -14.02 15.58
N LEU A 14 -1.41 -13.71 15.69
CA LEU A 14 -2.04 -12.71 14.81
C LEU A 14 -1.46 -11.31 15.04
N THR A 15 -1.18 -10.94 16.29
CA THR A 15 -0.51 -9.66 16.60
C THR A 15 0.88 -9.56 15.97
N SER A 16 1.66 -10.65 15.90
CA SER A 16 3.02 -10.58 15.34
C SER A 16 3.06 -10.44 13.82
N VAL A 17 2.01 -10.89 13.12
CA VAL A 17 1.91 -10.78 11.65
C VAL A 17 1.29 -9.45 11.22
N CYS A 18 0.47 -8.83 12.07
CA CYS A 18 -0.13 -7.53 11.79
C CYS A 18 0.92 -6.45 11.56
N ASP A 19 2.02 -6.43 12.35
CA ASP A 19 2.99 -5.35 12.27
C ASP A 19 3.72 -5.35 10.90
N PRO A 20 4.31 -6.48 10.44
CA PRO A 20 4.92 -6.53 9.11
C PRO A 20 3.93 -6.30 7.97
N LEU A 21 2.66 -6.70 8.12
CA LEU A 21 1.63 -6.41 7.12
C LEU A 21 1.31 -4.91 7.05
N CYS A 22 1.16 -4.24 8.20
CA CYS A 22 0.96 -2.80 8.25
C CYS A 22 2.14 -2.08 7.60
N ASP A 23 3.36 -2.42 8.00
CA ASP A 23 4.57 -1.81 7.46
C ASP A 23 4.69 -2.03 5.95
N PHE A 24 4.30 -3.21 5.46
CA PHE A 24 4.25 -3.52 4.03
C PHE A 24 3.21 -2.68 3.29
N VAL A 25 1.97 -2.60 3.79
CA VAL A 25 0.90 -1.83 3.13
C VAL A 25 1.25 -0.34 3.11
N GLU A 26 1.75 0.22 4.22
CA GLU A 26 2.20 1.61 4.30
C GLU A 26 3.34 1.88 3.30
N SER A 27 4.35 1.02 3.29
CA SER A 27 5.48 1.11 2.35
C SER A 27 5.04 1.01 0.90
N ALA A 28 4.11 0.11 0.58
CA ALA A 28 3.57 -0.05 -0.76
C ALA A 28 2.80 1.20 -1.23
N ILE A 29 2.03 1.84 -0.33
CA ILE A 29 1.33 3.09 -0.65
C ILE A 29 2.35 4.20 -0.94
N HIS A 30 3.33 4.40 -0.06
CA HIS A 30 4.36 5.42 -0.26
C HIS A 30 5.14 5.23 -1.56
N LEU A 31 5.58 4.00 -1.83
CA LEU A 31 6.33 3.68 -3.03
C LEU A 31 5.47 3.84 -4.29
N TYR A 32 4.18 3.47 -4.25
CA TYR A 32 3.27 3.68 -5.36
C TYR A 32 3.06 5.18 -5.67
N LEU A 33 2.89 6.01 -4.64
CA LEU A 33 2.78 7.47 -4.81
C LEU A 33 4.04 8.07 -5.46
N TYR A 34 5.23 7.58 -5.08
CA TYR A 34 6.49 7.98 -5.70
C TYR A 34 6.56 7.57 -7.18
N GLN A 35 6.31 6.29 -7.47
CA GLN A 35 6.44 5.70 -8.81
C GLN A 35 5.43 6.26 -9.82
N ARG A 36 4.26 6.72 -9.34
CA ARG A 36 3.26 7.37 -10.19
C ARG A 36 3.36 8.89 -10.20
N GLY A 37 4.36 9.47 -9.56
CA GLY A 37 4.60 10.92 -9.56
C GLY A 37 3.47 11.75 -8.93
N VAL A 38 2.68 11.17 -8.01
CA VAL A 38 1.53 11.83 -7.37
C VAL A 38 1.99 13.01 -6.50
N TYR A 39 3.20 12.90 -5.93
CA TYR A 39 3.87 13.97 -5.19
C TYR A 39 5.25 14.22 -5.78
N PRO A 40 5.80 15.44 -5.65
CA PRO A 40 7.14 15.77 -6.15
C PRO A 40 8.22 14.83 -5.59
N ARG A 41 9.16 14.37 -6.42
CA ARG A 41 10.23 13.44 -6.01
C ARG A 41 11.09 13.97 -4.85
N CYS A 42 11.26 15.29 -4.74
CA CYS A 42 11.98 15.92 -3.62
C CYS A 42 11.26 15.77 -2.26
N SER A 43 9.99 15.38 -2.26
CA SER A 43 9.21 15.09 -1.05
C SER A 43 9.47 13.68 -0.50
N PHE A 44 10.34 12.89 -1.13
CA PHE A 44 10.66 11.54 -0.73
C PHE A 44 12.13 11.41 -0.35
N SER A 45 12.43 10.43 0.51
CA SER A 45 13.79 10.02 0.84
C SER A 45 13.88 8.50 0.90
N ASP A 46 15.11 8.00 0.85
CA ASP A 46 15.41 6.60 1.01
C ASP A 46 14.97 6.10 2.39
N PHE A 47 14.28 4.97 2.40
CA PHE A 47 13.84 4.27 3.59
C PHE A 47 14.15 2.79 3.44
N SER A 48 14.72 2.19 4.50
CA SER A 48 15.12 0.79 4.50
C SER A 48 14.07 -0.05 5.21
N ILE A 49 13.48 -1.01 4.50
CA ILE A 49 12.49 -1.95 5.04
C ILE A 49 12.65 -3.32 4.39
N PHE A 50 12.46 -4.40 5.16
CA PHE A 50 12.60 -5.79 4.69
C PHE A 50 13.92 -6.07 3.94
N GLY A 51 14.99 -5.38 4.32
CA GLY A 51 16.32 -5.53 3.70
C GLY A 51 16.49 -4.83 2.34
N ILE A 52 15.53 -4.01 1.90
CA ILE A 52 15.60 -3.23 0.65
C ILE A 52 15.46 -1.73 0.91
N GLN A 53 15.95 -0.92 -0.04
CA GLN A 53 15.72 0.52 -0.05
C GLN A 53 14.53 0.88 -0.95
N ILE A 54 13.63 1.70 -0.42
CA ILE A 54 12.46 2.23 -1.12
C ILE A 54 12.36 3.75 -0.93
N GLN A 55 11.48 4.39 -1.71
CA GLN A 55 11.17 5.80 -1.56
C GLN A 55 9.99 5.99 -0.62
N PHE A 56 10.14 6.88 0.36
CA PHE A 56 9.16 7.13 1.40
C PHE A 56 8.88 8.62 1.54
N CYS A 57 7.61 9.01 1.64
CA CYS A 57 7.24 10.42 1.66
C CYS A 57 7.60 11.06 3.00
N ASN A 58 8.17 12.27 2.96
CA ASN A 58 8.56 13.06 4.12
C ASN A 58 7.50 14.09 4.53
N ASN A 59 6.47 14.30 3.72
CA ASN A 59 5.39 15.21 4.07
C ASN A 59 4.62 14.67 5.30
N PRO A 60 4.57 15.40 6.43
CA PRO A 60 3.99 14.89 7.67
C PRO A 60 2.48 14.61 7.56
N ASP A 61 1.75 15.40 6.79
CA ASP A 61 0.31 15.23 6.62
C ASP A 61 0.00 13.99 5.79
N VAL A 62 0.77 13.75 4.73
CA VAL A 62 0.66 12.55 3.88
C VAL A 62 1.01 11.30 4.69
N LYS A 63 2.11 11.32 5.43
CA LYS A 63 2.51 10.21 6.32
C LYS A 63 1.42 9.90 7.33
N LYS A 64 0.90 10.93 8.02
CA LYS A 64 -0.15 10.76 9.02
C LYS A 64 -1.42 10.18 8.41
N TYR A 65 -1.83 10.69 7.24
CA TYR A 65 -3.01 10.18 6.55
C TYR A 65 -2.87 8.69 6.20
N ILE A 66 -1.72 8.28 5.64
CA ILE A 66 -1.46 6.89 5.28
C ILE A 66 -1.43 6.02 6.54
N PHE A 67 -0.71 6.45 7.57
CA PHE A 67 -0.62 5.75 8.85
C PHE A 67 -2.02 5.55 9.48
N ASP A 68 -2.82 6.62 9.60
CA ASP A 68 -4.16 6.55 10.17
C ASP A 68 -5.07 5.59 9.36
N CYS A 69 -4.92 5.58 8.03
CA CYS A 69 -5.62 4.66 7.15
C CYS A 69 -5.21 3.19 7.42
N VAL A 70 -3.91 2.89 7.47
CA VAL A 70 -3.40 1.53 7.73
C VAL A 70 -3.75 1.07 9.14
N GLU A 71 -3.62 1.91 10.14
CA GLU A 71 -3.99 1.62 11.53
C GLU A 71 -5.49 1.32 11.68
N SER A 72 -6.35 2.04 10.95
CA SER A 72 -7.79 1.75 10.93
C SER A 72 -8.10 0.35 10.37
N LEU A 73 -7.24 -0.17 9.48
CA LEU A 73 -7.36 -1.49 8.86
C LEU A 73 -6.70 -2.60 9.68
N ARG A 74 -5.72 -2.27 10.54
CA ARG A 74 -4.93 -3.21 11.37
C ARG A 74 -5.73 -4.36 11.99
N PRO A 75 -6.87 -4.15 12.69
CA PRO A 75 -7.61 -5.27 13.31
C PRO A 75 -8.24 -6.24 12.30
N ARG A 76 -8.41 -5.80 11.04
CA ARG A 76 -9.03 -6.56 9.96
C ARG A 76 -8.03 -7.02 8.90
N LEU A 77 -6.81 -6.49 8.91
CA LEU A 77 -5.78 -6.73 7.91
C LEU A 77 -5.53 -8.22 7.62
N PRO A 78 -5.43 -9.12 8.62
CA PRO A 78 -5.24 -10.56 8.37
C PRO A 78 -6.43 -11.25 7.69
N LEU A 79 -7.61 -10.62 7.71
CA LEU A 79 -8.85 -11.14 7.11
C LEU A 79 -9.10 -10.55 5.71
N ILE A 80 -8.43 -9.45 5.37
CA ILE A 80 -8.59 -8.77 4.09
C ILE A 80 -7.81 -9.55 3.02
N ARG A 81 -8.47 -9.83 1.90
CA ARG A 81 -7.86 -10.54 0.75
C ARG A 81 -7.35 -9.62 -0.33
N GLU A 82 -7.92 -8.43 -0.44
CA GLU A 82 -7.53 -7.43 -1.43
C GLU A 82 -7.68 -6.03 -0.84
N ILE A 83 -6.62 -5.22 -0.94
CA ILE A 83 -6.65 -3.78 -0.71
C ILE A 83 -6.43 -3.12 -2.05
N ARG A 84 -7.30 -2.18 -2.43
CA ARG A 84 -7.16 -1.43 -3.68
C ARG A 84 -6.94 0.04 -3.39
N ILE A 85 -5.82 0.57 -3.85
CA ILE A 85 -5.45 1.98 -3.78
C ILE A 85 -5.83 2.61 -5.10
N LEU A 86 -6.67 3.63 -5.08
CA LEU A 86 -7.27 4.25 -6.26
C LEU A 86 -6.70 5.66 -6.44
N LEU A 87 -6.11 5.93 -7.61
CA LEU A 87 -5.76 7.28 -8.01
C LEU A 87 -6.90 7.86 -8.82
N LYS A 88 -7.43 8.98 -8.34
CA LYS A 88 -8.49 9.73 -9.00
C LYS A 88 -7.90 10.96 -9.66
N ALA A 89 -8.39 11.28 -10.85
CA ALA A 89 -8.11 12.58 -11.44
C ALA A 89 -8.70 13.68 -10.54
N PRO A 90 -8.01 14.81 -10.36
CA PRO A 90 -8.67 16.01 -9.85
C PRO A 90 -9.82 16.35 -10.81
N ASP A 91 -11.01 16.52 -10.25
CA ASP A 91 -12.25 16.72 -11.00
C ASP A 91 -12.51 18.23 -11.09
N PRO A 92 -12.28 18.89 -12.25
CA PRO A 92 -12.45 20.34 -12.37
C PRO A 92 -13.93 20.76 -12.40
N CYS A 93 -14.85 19.83 -12.69
CA CYS A 93 -16.27 20.12 -12.77
C CYS A 93 -17.05 18.92 -12.22
N ALA A 94 -17.43 18.97 -10.94
CA ALA A 94 -18.14 17.93 -10.18
C ALA A 94 -19.46 17.46 -10.83
N THR A 95 -19.36 16.75 -11.94
CA THR A 95 -20.47 16.26 -12.76
C THR A 95 -20.36 14.75 -12.85
N GLY A 96 -20.54 14.11 -11.70
CA GLY A 96 -21.16 12.78 -11.58
C GLY A 96 -20.35 11.54 -11.96
N ALA A 97 -19.20 11.63 -12.64
CA ALA A 97 -18.39 10.46 -12.99
C ALA A 97 -16.92 10.69 -12.65
N SER A 98 -16.57 10.47 -11.38
CA SER A 98 -15.16 10.42 -10.95
C SER A 98 -14.50 9.21 -11.62
N GLU A 99 -13.83 9.45 -12.74
CA GLU A 99 -13.06 8.44 -13.46
C GLU A 99 -11.76 8.16 -12.72
N TYR A 100 -11.51 6.90 -12.42
CA TYR A 100 -10.28 6.46 -11.77
C TYR A 100 -9.19 6.34 -12.83
N LEU A 101 -8.05 7.00 -12.63
CA LEU A 101 -6.92 6.93 -13.54
C LEU A 101 -6.25 5.55 -13.46
N GLU A 102 -6.03 5.09 -12.23
CA GLU A 102 -5.30 3.87 -11.98
C GLU A 102 -5.64 3.26 -10.63
N SER A 103 -5.46 1.95 -10.52
CA SER A 103 -5.61 1.24 -9.26
C SER A 103 -4.49 0.25 -9.01
N LEU A 104 -3.86 0.34 -7.83
CA LEU A 104 -2.97 -0.70 -7.33
C LEU A 104 -3.77 -1.67 -6.46
N ALA A 105 -3.79 -2.95 -6.81
CA ALA A 105 -4.44 -4.00 -6.05
C ALA A 105 -3.41 -4.86 -5.31
N LEU A 106 -3.37 -4.76 -3.99
CA LEU A 106 -2.58 -5.62 -3.11
C LEU A 106 -3.43 -6.82 -2.72
N ARG A 107 -3.10 -8.00 -3.27
CA ARG A 107 -3.81 -9.25 -2.97
C ARG A 107 -3.01 -10.07 -1.97
N PHE A 108 -3.70 -10.50 -0.92
CA PHE A 108 -3.15 -11.33 0.14
C PHE A 108 -3.72 -12.73 0.00
N GLU A 109 -2.83 -13.70 -0.19
CA GLU A 109 -3.19 -15.08 0.04
C GLU A 109 -3.42 -15.31 1.54
N ARG A 110 -4.23 -16.31 1.86
CA ARG A 110 -4.63 -16.58 3.23
C ARG A 110 -3.40 -16.91 4.06
N ILE A 111 -3.11 -16.06 5.06
CA ILE A 111 -2.05 -16.34 6.02
C ILE A 111 -2.56 -17.42 6.95
N ASP A 112 -2.29 -18.66 6.57
CA ASP A 112 -2.72 -19.84 7.31
C ASP A 112 -1.80 -20.14 8.47
N GLU A 113 -2.33 -20.86 9.47
CA GLU A 113 -1.55 -21.38 10.59
C GLU A 113 -0.33 -22.19 10.16
N ALA A 114 -0.39 -22.83 8.98
CA ALA A 114 0.73 -23.56 8.42
C ALA A 114 1.90 -22.64 8.03
N LEU A 115 1.62 -21.45 7.51
CA LEU A 115 2.64 -20.45 7.19
C LEU A 115 3.21 -19.86 8.49
N ALA A 116 2.35 -19.48 9.43
CA ALA A 116 2.76 -18.96 10.73
C ALA A 116 3.56 -19.97 11.57
N ARG A 117 3.28 -21.28 11.44
CA ARG A 117 4.06 -22.35 12.10
C ARG A 117 5.38 -22.66 11.39
N LYS A 118 5.42 -22.53 10.06
CA LYS A 118 6.66 -22.76 9.27
C LYS A 118 7.63 -21.61 9.40
N ASP A 119 7.12 -20.39 9.52
CA ASP A 119 7.91 -19.18 9.53
C ASP A 119 7.83 -18.48 10.90
N MET A 120 8.40 -19.14 11.91
CA MET A 120 8.39 -18.65 13.30
C MET A 120 9.03 -17.26 13.46
N LEU A 121 9.90 -16.86 12.53
CA LEU A 121 10.58 -15.56 12.51
C LEU A 121 10.02 -14.60 11.44
N LEU A 122 8.98 -14.99 10.69
CA LEU A 122 8.39 -14.22 9.60
C LEU A 122 9.39 -13.83 8.48
N LEU A 123 10.51 -14.56 8.34
CA LEU A 123 11.56 -14.28 7.37
C LEU A 123 11.07 -14.51 5.93
N GLN A 124 10.41 -15.63 5.68
CA GLN A 124 9.84 -15.91 4.36
C GLN A 124 8.79 -14.85 4.03
N LEU A 125 7.94 -14.48 4.97
CA LEU A 125 6.93 -13.45 4.76
C LEU A 125 7.59 -12.10 4.37
N GLN A 126 8.64 -11.69 5.07
CA GLN A 126 9.39 -10.47 4.75
C GLN A 126 10.08 -10.55 3.37
N GLU A 127 10.61 -11.71 2.96
CA GLU A 127 11.17 -11.91 1.62
C GLU A 127 10.10 -11.72 0.52
N HIS A 128 8.87 -12.20 0.75
CA HIS A 128 7.76 -11.99 -0.19
C HIS A 128 7.37 -10.51 -0.27
N PHE A 129 7.33 -9.80 0.87
CA PHE A 129 7.09 -8.35 0.90
C PHE A 129 8.18 -7.57 0.18
N ALA A 130 9.46 -7.88 0.44
CA ALA A 130 10.59 -7.27 -0.26
C ALA A 130 10.47 -7.50 -1.78
N THR A 131 10.15 -8.72 -2.22
CA THR A 131 9.97 -9.04 -3.63
C THR A 131 8.83 -8.24 -4.26
N ALA A 132 7.69 -8.08 -3.56
CA ALA A 132 6.57 -7.29 -4.04
C ALA A 132 6.92 -5.80 -4.17
N LEU A 133 7.64 -5.24 -3.19
CA LEU A 133 8.11 -3.85 -3.22
C LEU A 133 9.14 -3.62 -4.32
N ILE A 134 10.07 -4.56 -4.57
CA ILE A 134 11.01 -4.49 -5.69
C ILE A 134 10.25 -4.41 -7.02
N ARG A 135 9.24 -5.27 -7.21
CA ARG A 135 8.40 -5.23 -8.42
C ARG A 135 7.68 -3.89 -8.57
N LEU A 136 7.16 -3.35 -7.47
CA LEU A 136 6.51 -2.05 -7.44
C LEU A 136 7.49 -0.92 -7.81
N ASN A 137 8.75 -1.02 -7.38
CA ASN A 137 9.80 -0.05 -7.70
C ASN A 137 10.20 -0.04 -9.19
N LEU A 138 9.76 -1.06 -9.96
CA LEU A 138 9.96 -1.16 -11.40
C LEU A 138 8.70 -0.76 -12.21
N LEU A 139 7.70 -0.14 -11.56
CA LEU A 139 6.46 0.29 -12.20
C LEU A 139 6.69 1.24 -13.37
N GLU A 140 7.58 2.22 -13.24
CA GLU A 140 7.91 3.17 -14.32
C GLU A 140 8.43 2.47 -15.59
N CYS A 141 9.06 1.30 -15.46
CA CYS A 141 9.54 0.53 -16.60
C CYS A 141 8.45 -0.34 -17.27
N THR A 142 7.33 -0.56 -16.59
CA THR A 142 6.28 -1.51 -16.99
C THR A 142 4.98 -0.84 -17.39
N TYR A 143 4.70 0.36 -16.86
CA TYR A 143 3.50 1.13 -17.14
C TYR A 143 3.83 2.51 -17.68
N PRO A 144 3.03 3.05 -18.62
CA PRO A 144 3.21 4.42 -19.07
C PRO A 144 3.05 5.40 -17.90
N PRO A 145 3.68 6.58 -17.94
CA PRO A 145 3.49 7.61 -16.92
C PRO A 145 2.02 8.03 -16.87
N ILE A 146 1.54 8.39 -15.67
CA ILE A 146 0.23 9.05 -15.55
C ILE A 146 0.41 10.47 -16.07
N ASP A 147 -0.42 10.87 -17.02
CA ASP A 147 -0.47 12.24 -17.51
C ASP A 147 -1.17 13.13 -16.47
N VAL A 148 -0.43 13.49 -15.42
CA VAL A 148 -0.90 14.40 -14.37
C VAL A 148 -0.63 15.86 -14.76
N GLU A 149 0.45 16.12 -15.53
CA GLU A 149 0.95 17.47 -15.80
C GLU A 149 0.12 18.28 -16.80
N GLU A 150 -0.54 17.67 -17.80
CA GLU A 150 -1.36 18.46 -18.75
C GLU A 150 -2.55 19.19 -18.11
N ARG A 151 -2.94 18.86 -16.86
CA ARG A 151 -4.06 19.54 -16.17
C ARG A 151 -3.67 20.62 -15.16
N TRP A 152 -2.48 20.56 -14.57
CA TRP A 152 -2.06 21.58 -13.58
C TRP A 152 -1.55 22.87 -14.22
N VAL A 153 -1.05 22.79 -15.46
CA VAL A 153 -0.52 23.95 -16.18
C VAL A 153 -1.65 24.89 -16.62
N ASP A 154 -2.82 24.37 -16.98
CA ASP A 154 -3.93 25.18 -17.48
C ASP A 154 -4.70 25.94 -16.38
N GLU A 155 -4.75 25.45 -15.14
CA GLU A 155 -5.45 26.13 -14.04
C GLU A 155 -4.69 27.34 -13.47
N HIS A 156 -3.39 27.46 -13.73
CA HIS A 156 -2.60 28.63 -13.36
C HIS A 156 -2.36 29.62 -14.52
N ALA A 157 -2.87 29.32 -15.72
CA ALA A 157 -2.72 30.17 -16.90
C ALA A 157 -3.83 31.23 -17.07
N PHE A 158 -4.92 31.17 -16.31
CA PHE A 158 -5.96 32.21 -16.33
C PHE A 158 -6.14 32.84 -14.95
N ARG A 159 -5.40 33.94 -14.76
CA ARG A 159 -5.79 35.05 -13.88
C ARG A 159 -6.96 35.82 -14.49
#